data_AF-A0A533TM14-F1
#
_entry.id   AF-A0A533TM14-F1
#
_cell.length_a   1.000
_cell.length_b   1.000
_cell.length_c   1.000
_cell.angle_alpha   90.00
_cell.angle_beta   90.00
_cell.angle_gamma   90.00
#
_symmetry.space_group_name_H-M   'P 1'
#
loop_
_entity.id
_entity.type
_entity.pdbx_description
1 polymer ?
#
loop_
_entity_poly.entity_id
_entity_poly.type
_entity_poly.pdbx_seq_one_letter_code
_entity_poly.pdbx_strand_id
1 'polypeptide(L)'
;MKEEEMNALDRDYQERAEMEGIKLGIVVPEDVDLESLPKHLHIFKKKPGDQRSRGARAAEYVLSGPGNAASVLKQFIPIGDIPPYDMVEEIHRQMDEFHSGETKGIEGILIGQILALNAMFADFARQASDAGHFEMKAVYTRMAFKAQNQSRASIETLANIKNPRQTVITNQANISNGPQQVNNSLARDSHADGNL
;
A
#
# COMPACT_ATOMS: atom_id res chain seq x y z
N MET A 1 16.06 -25.84 18.49
CA MET A 1 17.26 -24.97 18.36
C MET A 1 17.49 -24.35 19.71
N LYS A 2 18.70 -24.52 20.23
CA LYS A 2 19.04 -24.07 21.59
C LYS A 2 19.20 -22.55 21.58
N GLU A 3 18.81 -21.89 22.66
CA GLU A 3 18.80 -20.44 22.83
C GLU A 3 20.12 -19.76 22.43
N GLU A 4 21.24 -20.46 22.59
CA GLU A 4 22.58 -20.05 22.15
C GLU A 4 22.76 -19.95 20.62
N GLU A 5 22.13 -20.84 19.85
CA GLU A 5 22.18 -20.81 18.37
C GLU A 5 21.38 -19.63 17.82
N MET A 6 20.28 -19.27 18.51
CA MET A 6 19.44 -18.12 18.14
C MET A 6 20.14 -16.79 18.43
N ASN A 7 20.86 -16.70 19.56
CA ASN A 7 21.65 -15.51 19.89
C ASN A 7 22.90 -15.35 19.00
N ALA A 8 23.49 -16.46 18.52
CA ALA A 8 24.58 -16.41 17.56
C ALA A 8 24.12 -15.89 16.18
N LEU A 9 22.93 -16.31 15.74
CA LEU A 9 22.34 -15.86 14.49
C LEU A 9 22.01 -14.36 14.52
N ASP A 10 21.45 -13.86 15.63
CA ASP A 10 21.13 -12.43 15.78
C ASP A 10 22.37 -11.52 15.70
N ARG A 11 23.53 -11.99 16.21
CA ARG A 11 24.80 -11.24 16.13
C ARG A 11 25.36 -11.17 14.70
N ASP A 12 25.32 -12.28 13.96
CA ASP A 12 25.75 -12.32 12.55
C ASP A 12 24.86 -11.44 11.66
N TYR A 13 23.55 -11.33 11.96
CA TYR A 13 22.66 -10.40 11.27
C TYR A 13 22.98 -8.93 11.54
N GLN A 14 23.36 -8.57 12.78
CA GLN A 14 23.77 -7.21 13.14
C GLN A 14 25.07 -6.81 12.41
N GLU A 15 26.09 -7.67 12.43
CA GLU A 15 27.38 -7.42 11.77
C GLU A 15 27.23 -7.27 10.24
N ARG A 16 26.35 -8.06 9.62
CA ARG A 16 26.07 -7.95 8.18
C ARG A 16 25.28 -6.69 7.81
N ALA A 17 24.33 -6.28 8.65
CA ALA A 17 23.55 -5.06 8.45
C ALA A 17 24.44 -3.80 8.53
N GLU A 18 25.48 -3.82 9.37
CA GLU A 18 26.47 -2.75 9.46
C GLU A 18 27.42 -2.71 8.24
N MET A 19 27.79 -3.87 7.70
CA MET A 19 28.71 -3.98 6.56
C MET A 19 28.07 -3.64 5.19
N GLU A 20 26.77 -3.89 4.99
CA GLU A 20 26.11 -3.68 3.69
C GLU A 20 25.50 -2.29 3.47
N GLY A 21 25.66 -1.34 4.39
CA GLY A 21 25.22 0.05 4.17
C GLY A 21 23.69 0.22 4.02
N ILE A 22 22.91 -0.84 4.23
CA ILE A 22 21.45 -0.79 4.35
C ILE A 22 21.15 -0.29 5.76
N LYS A 23 21.27 1.03 5.96
CA LYS A 23 20.79 1.74 7.16
C LYS A 23 19.26 1.79 7.21
N LEU A 24 18.58 0.64 7.15
CA LEU A 24 17.31 0.52 7.86
C LEU A 24 17.68 0.23 9.31
N GLY A 25 18.02 1.30 10.04
CA GLY A 25 18.29 1.26 11.48
C GLY A 25 17.02 0.91 12.25
N ILE A 26 16.59 -0.34 12.16
CA ILE A 26 15.64 -0.96 13.07
C ILE A 26 16.45 -1.97 13.89
N VAL A 27 17.42 -1.44 14.62
CA VAL A 27 18.01 -2.16 15.75
C VAL A 27 16.95 -2.07 16.84
N VAL A 28 16.24 -3.18 17.09
CA VAL A 28 15.43 -3.30 18.31
C VAL A 28 16.44 -3.45 19.45
N PRO A 29 16.66 -2.43 20.29
CA PRO A 29 17.70 -2.48 21.31
C PRO A 29 17.37 -3.59 22.32
N GLU A 30 18.39 -4.33 22.75
CA GLU A 30 18.25 -5.55 23.57
C GLU A 30 17.68 -5.27 24.98
N ASP A 31 17.68 -4.00 25.35
CA ASP A 31 17.48 -3.43 26.67
C ASP A 31 16.34 -2.39 26.73
N VAL A 32 15.54 -2.26 25.65
CA VAL A 32 14.33 -1.43 25.73
C VAL A 32 13.34 -2.10 26.66
N ASP A 33 13.00 -1.42 27.75
CA ASP A 33 11.84 -1.75 28.55
C ASP A 33 10.58 -1.60 27.70
N LEU A 34 10.13 -2.72 27.14
CA LEU A 34 8.97 -2.78 26.26
C LEU A 34 7.67 -2.37 26.97
N GLU A 35 7.65 -2.28 28.31
CA GLU A 35 6.53 -1.76 29.10
C GLU A 35 6.46 -0.23 29.08
N SER A 36 7.61 0.43 28.96
CA SER A 36 7.73 1.88 28.84
C SER A 36 7.39 2.40 27.45
N LEU A 37 7.33 1.51 26.45
CA LEU A 37 6.96 1.87 25.10
C LEU A 37 5.47 2.22 25.00
N PRO A 38 5.13 3.25 24.20
CA PRO A 38 3.75 3.54 23.85
C PRO A 38 3.01 2.30 23.33
N LYS A 39 1.72 2.16 23.63
CA LYS A 39 0.93 0.93 23.36
C LYS A 39 0.98 0.47 21.89
N HIS A 40 1.11 1.40 20.95
CA HIS A 40 1.21 1.11 19.51
C HIS A 40 2.59 0.57 19.08
N LEU A 41 3.64 0.73 19.90
CA LEU A 41 4.95 0.11 19.71
C LEU A 41 5.06 -1.30 20.33
N HIS A 42 3.98 -1.82 20.93
CA HIS A 42 3.93 -3.19 21.47
C HIS A 42 4.00 -4.28 20.40
N ILE A 43 4.07 -3.91 19.11
CA ILE A 43 4.49 -4.78 18.01
C ILE A 43 5.85 -5.47 18.26
N PHE A 44 6.73 -4.86 19.07
CA PHE A 44 8.00 -5.47 19.48
C PHE A 44 7.87 -6.35 20.75
N LYS A 45 6.74 -6.31 21.47
CA LYS A 45 6.49 -7.24 22.58
C LYS A 45 6.26 -8.64 22.04
N LYS A 46 7.14 -9.56 22.42
CA LYS A 46 6.86 -11.00 22.31
C LYS A 46 5.59 -11.30 23.10
N LYS A 47 4.48 -11.57 22.41
CA LYS A 47 3.23 -11.95 23.07
C LYS A 47 3.43 -13.26 23.83
N PRO A 48 2.78 -13.47 24.99
CA PRO A 48 2.80 -14.75 25.69
C PRO A 48 2.38 -15.88 24.72
N GLY A 49 3.23 -16.88 24.54
CA GLY A 49 2.99 -18.00 23.61
C GLY A 49 3.51 -17.81 22.18
N ASP A 50 4.08 -16.65 21.82
CA ASP A 50 4.67 -16.44 20.50
C ASP A 50 6.01 -17.18 20.36
N GLN A 51 6.03 -18.22 19.52
CA GLN A 51 7.19 -19.09 19.26
C GLN A 51 8.05 -18.62 18.07
N ARG A 52 7.70 -17.50 17.42
CA ARG A 52 8.43 -16.98 16.26
C ARG A 52 9.84 -16.49 16.64
N SER A 53 10.78 -16.59 15.70
CA SER A 53 12.14 -16.06 15.87
C SER A 53 12.15 -14.52 15.99
N ARG A 54 13.25 -13.95 16.51
CA ARG A 54 13.43 -12.48 16.55
C ARG A 54 13.35 -11.87 15.17
N GLY A 55 14.06 -12.43 14.19
CA GLY A 55 14.00 -12.01 12.79
C GLY A 55 12.58 -12.05 12.20
N ALA A 56 11.77 -13.07 12.52
CA ALA A 56 10.39 -13.14 12.05
C ALA A 56 9.48 -12.04 12.64
N ARG A 57 9.67 -11.68 13.91
CA ARG A 57 8.95 -10.55 14.54
C ARG A 57 9.40 -9.20 14.01
N ALA A 58 10.70 -9.03 13.75
CA ALA A 58 11.22 -7.82 13.10
C ALA A 58 10.71 -7.69 11.65
N ALA A 59 10.61 -8.81 10.92
CA ALA A 59 10.05 -8.83 9.56
C ALA A 59 8.56 -8.43 9.54
N GLU A 60 7.76 -8.85 10.53
CA GLU A 60 6.35 -8.42 10.66
C GLU A 60 6.23 -6.89 10.69
N TYR A 61 7.16 -6.20 11.36
CA TYR A 61 7.19 -4.74 11.40
C TYR A 61 7.51 -4.13 10.03
N VAL A 62 8.61 -4.56 9.39
CA VAL A 62 9.03 -4.02 8.08
C VAL A 62 8.01 -4.32 6.98
N LEU A 63 7.28 -5.43 7.09
CA LEU A 63 6.23 -5.83 6.16
C LEU A 63 4.84 -5.28 6.51
N SER A 64 4.68 -4.62 7.66
CA SER A 64 3.46 -3.88 7.98
C SER A 64 3.34 -2.67 7.05
N GLY A 65 2.11 -2.28 6.68
CA GLY A 65 1.87 -1.09 5.85
C GLY A 65 2.60 0.16 6.39
N PRO A 66 2.48 0.48 7.69
CA PRO A 66 3.18 1.59 8.34
C PRO A 66 4.70 1.45 8.37
N GLY A 67 5.24 0.29 8.74
CA GLY A 67 6.69 0.08 8.79
C GLY A 67 7.34 0.15 7.41
N ASN A 68 6.67 -0.39 6.40
CA ASN A 68 7.12 -0.26 5.01
C ASN A 68 7.06 1.20 4.54
N ALA A 69 5.94 1.90 4.80
CA ALA A 69 5.77 3.30 4.41
C ALA A 69 6.79 4.21 5.10
N ALA A 70 7.06 4.03 6.39
CA ALA A 70 8.08 4.80 7.12
C ALA A 70 9.48 4.60 6.51
N SER A 71 9.82 3.38 6.12
CA SER A 71 11.10 3.06 5.47
C SER A 71 11.26 3.78 4.13
N VAL A 72 10.21 3.80 3.31
CA VAL A 72 10.20 4.53 2.04
C VAL A 72 10.25 6.04 2.27
N LEU A 73 9.43 6.57 3.18
CA LEU A 73 9.39 8.01 3.47
C LEU A 73 10.74 8.52 3.96
N LYS A 74 11.43 7.79 4.85
CA LYS A 74 12.78 8.15 5.32
C LYS A 74 13.79 8.24 4.18
N GLN A 75 13.65 7.38 3.16
CA GLN A 75 14.53 7.38 2.00
C GLN A 75 14.29 8.58 1.05
N PHE A 76 13.03 9.03 0.90
CA PHE A 76 12.65 10.01 -0.13
C PHE A 76 12.38 11.42 0.41
N ILE A 77 12.19 11.58 1.72
CA ILE A 77 11.86 12.87 2.35
C ILE A 77 13.02 13.25 3.28
N PRO A 78 13.96 14.11 2.84
CA PRO A 78 15.11 14.52 3.64
C PRO A 78 14.72 15.58 4.70
N ILE A 79 13.54 15.47 5.30
CA ILE A 79 13.05 16.41 6.32
C ILE A 79 13.53 15.94 7.69
N GLY A 80 14.67 16.46 8.12
CA GLY A 80 15.24 16.19 9.44
C GLY A 80 15.58 14.73 9.69
N ASP A 81 16.11 14.43 10.87
CA ASP A 81 16.26 13.05 11.34
C ASP A 81 15.02 12.71 12.16
N ILE A 82 13.90 12.42 11.48
CA ILE A 82 12.70 11.92 12.15
C ILE A 82 12.95 10.45 12.51
N PRO A 83 12.83 10.06 13.78
CA PRO A 83 13.00 8.67 14.17
C PRO A 83 11.97 7.76 13.48
N PRO A 84 12.36 6.57 12.98
CA PRO A 84 11.45 5.67 12.26
C PRO A 84 10.20 5.27 13.07
N TYR A 85 10.31 5.20 14.40
CA TYR A 85 9.18 4.86 15.26
C TYR A 85 8.11 5.96 15.29
N ASP A 86 8.51 7.25 15.29
CA ASP A 86 7.59 8.38 15.25
C ASP A 86 6.84 8.42 13.91
N MET A 87 7.52 8.05 12.82
CA MET A 87 6.89 7.93 11.51
C MET A 87 5.84 6.81 11.50
N VAL A 88 6.15 5.64 12.05
CA VAL A 88 5.18 4.53 12.13
C VAL A 88 3.99 4.88 13.01
N GLU A 89 4.22 5.55 14.14
CA GLU A 89 3.16 6.04 15.01
C GLU A 89 2.19 6.96 14.26
N GLU A 90 2.72 7.98 13.57
CA GLU A 90 1.89 8.92 12.84
C GLU A 90 1.15 8.25 11.67
N ILE A 91 1.78 7.30 10.97
CA ILE A 91 1.12 6.55 9.89
C ILE A 91 0.00 5.67 10.46
N HIS A 92 0.22 4.98 11.59
CA HIS A 92 -0.84 4.24 12.27
C HIS A 92 -2.00 5.15 12.64
N ARG A 93 -1.72 6.32 13.24
CA ARG A 93 -2.73 7.30 13.63
C ARG A 93 -3.59 7.73 12.44
N GLN A 94 -2.97 8.06 11.29
CA GLN A 94 -3.69 8.44 10.07
C GLN A 94 -4.52 7.29 9.48
N MET A 95 -4.01 6.05 9.54
CA MET A 95 -4.75 4.87 9.12
C MET A 95 -5.98 4.64 10.00
N ASP A 96 -5.85 4.78 11.32
CA ASP A 96 -6.96 4.64 12.25
C ASP A 96 -8.03 5.73 12.06
N GLU A 97 -7.62 6.97 11.84
CA GLU A 97 -8.52 8.07 11.47
C GLU A 97 -9.31 7.73 10.20
N PHE A 98 -8.62 7.28 9.16
CA PHE A 98 -9.26 6.91 7.90
C PHE A 98 -10.23 5.73 8.07
N HIS A 99 -9.85 4.68 8.81
CA HIS A 99 -10.72 3.56 9.12
C HIS A 99 -11.95 3.95 9.96
N SER A 100 -11.83 5.00 10.78
CA SER A 100 -12.95 5.57 11.54
C SER A 100 -13.91 6.42 10.69
N GLY A 101 -13.56 6.69 9.42
CA GLY A 101 -14.33 7.50 8.49
C GLY A 101 -13.96 8.98 8.47
N GLU A 102 -12.91 9.41 9.20
CA GLU A 102 -12.39 10.77 9.13
C GLU A 102 -11.47 10.92 7.91
N THR A 103 -11.82 11.83 7.01
CA THR A 103 -11.17 11.98 5.70
C THR A 103 -10.36 13.27 5.58
N LYS A 104 -10.45 14.22 6.51
CA LYS A 104 -9.77 15.52 6.38
C LYS A 104 -8.27 15.40 6.11
N GLY A 105 -7.60 14.44 6.74
CA GLY A 105 -6.16 14.20 6.53
C GLY A 105 -5.84 13.85 5.08
N ILE A 106 -6.52 12.83 4.53
CA ILE A 106 -6.30 12.40 3.14
C ILE A 106 -6.82 13.44 2.13
N GLU A 107 -7.89 14.17 2.45
CA GLU A 107 -8.36 15.31 1.67
C GLU A 107 -7.27 16.38 1.56
N GLY A 108 -6.63 16.72 2.68
CA GLY A 108 -5.52 17.68 2.71
C GLY A 108 -4.34 17.25 1.84
N ILE A 109 -3.97 15.97 1.87
CA ILE A 109 -2.92 15.41 1.01
C ILE A 109 -3.29 15.57 -0.47
N LEU A 110 -4.52 15.18 -0.86
CA LEU A 110 -4.98 15.30 -2.25
C LEU A 110 -5.04 16.76 -2.71
N ILE A 111 -5.50 17.68 -1.86
CA ILE A 111 -5.50 19.13 -2.15
C ILE A 111 -4.06 19.62 -2.37
N GLY A 112 -3.12 19.23 -1.51
CA GLY A 112 -1.70 19.55 -1.68
C GLY A 112 -1.13 19.05 -3.00
N GLN A 113 -1.44 17.81 -3.38
CA GLN A 113 -1.05 17.22 -4.67
C GLN A 113 -1.66 17.98 -5.86
N ILE A 114 -2.93 18.37 -5.79
CA ILE A 114 -3.61 19.15 -6.83
C ILE A 114 -2.89 20.48 -7.03
N LEU A 115 -2.55 21.19 -5.95
CA LEU A 115 -1.84 22.47 -6.01
C LEU A 115 -0.43 22.32 -6.61
N ALA A 116 0.32 21.30 -6.18
CA ALA A 116 1.65 21.02 -6.72
C ALA A 116 1.62 20.68 -8.21
N LEU A 117 0.68 19.82 -8.64
CA LEU A 117 0.51 19.44 -10.04
C LEU A 117 0.08 20.64 -10.91
N ASN A 118 -0.76 21.53 -10.39
CA ASN A 118 -1.14 22.76 -11.08
C ASN A 118 0.06 23.70 -11.26
N ALA A 119 0.91 23.84 -10.23
CA ALA A 119 2.15 24.60 -10.33
C ALA A 119 3.12 23.99 -11.37
N MET A 120 3.27 22.67 -11.39
CA MET A 120 4.07 21.96 -12.40
C MET A 120 3.51 22.16 -13.82
N PHE A 121 2.20 22.11 -13.99
CA PHE A 121 1.55 22.41 -15.27
C PHE A 121 1.92 23.82 -15.76
N ALA A 122 1.77 24.82 -14.89
CA ALA A 122 2.07 26.21 -15.24
C ALA A 122 3.55 26.39 -15.63
N ASP A 123 4.47 25.80 -14.86
CA ASP A 123 5.90 25.89 -15.16
C ASP A 123 6.28 25.17 -16.46
N PHE A 124 5.79 23.95 -16.70
CA PHE A 124 6.05 23.25 -17.97
C PHE A 124 5.41 23.96 -19.17
N ALA A 125 4.23 24.56 -19.02
CA ALA A 125 3.60 25.35 -20.09
C ALA A 125 4.43 26.59 -20.43
N ARG A 126 4.96 27.29 -19.42
CA ARG A 126 5.90 28.40 -19.61
C ARG A 126 7.17 27.94 -20.32
N GLN A 127 7.82 26.87 -19.83
CA GLN A 127 9.02 26.31 -20.47
C GLN A 127 8.77 25.87 -21.92
N ALA A 128 7.58 25.33 -22.22
CA ALA A 128 7.21 25.00 -23.59
C ALA A 128 7.09 26.25 -24.49
N SER A 129 6.54 27.35 -23.97
CA SER A 129 6.47 28.62 -24.70
C SER A 129 7.86 29.17 -25.02
N ASP A 130 8.75 29.12 -24.02
CA ASP A 130 10.11 29.66 -24.10
C ASP A 130 11.10 28.76 -24.86
N ALA A 131 10.74 27.50 -25.12
CA ALA A 131 11.62 26.52 -25.77
C ALA A 131 11.96 26.92 -27.22
N GLY A 132 13.26 27.08 -27.49
CA GLY A 132 13.79 27.48 -28.81
C GLY A 132 13.80 26.35 -29.86
N HIS A 133 13.58 25.09 -29.46
CA HIS A 133 13.56 23.94 -30.36
C HIS A 133 12.28 23.12 -30.18
N PHE A 134 11.79 22.54 -31.27
CA PHE A 134 10.50 21.86 -31.32
C PHE A 134 10.45 20.63 -30.41
N GLU A 135 11.54 19.89 -30.31
CA GLU A 135 11.66 18.67 -29.51
C GLU A 135 11.48 18.98 -28.02
N MET A 136 12.13 20.03 -27.52
CA MET A 136 11.97 20.50 -26.14
C MET A 136 10.56 21.01 -25.89
N LYS A 137 10.01 21.79 -26.83
CA LYS A 137 8.62 22.25 -26.75
C LYS A 137 7.63 21.09 -26.64
N ALA A 138 7.81 20.05 -27.44
CA ALA A 138 6.99 18.84 -27.40
C ALA A 138 7.16 18.04 -26.09
N VAL A 139 8.38 17.97 -25.53
CA VAL A 139 8.62 17.34 -24.21
C VAL A 139 7.89 18.10 -23.11
N TYR A 140 8.10 19.41 -22.99
CA TYR A 140 7.47 20.22 -21.95
C TYR A 140 5.95 20.26 -22.08
N THR A 141 5.42 20.37 -23.30
CA THR A 141 3.97 20.31 -23.55
C THR A 141 3.38 18.98 -23.07
N ARG A 142 4.05 17.85 -23.33
CA ARG A 142 3.60 16.53 -22.82
C ARG A 142 3.64 16.46 -21.31
N MET A 143 4.67 17.01 -20.66
CA MET A 143 4.76 17.03 -19.20
C MET A 143 3.69 17.92 -18.57
N ALA A 144 3.39 19.07 -19.18
CA ALA A 144 2.30 19.94 -18.76
C ALA A 144 0.95 19.18 -18.81
N PHE A 145 0.59 18.58 -19.94
CA PHE A 145 -0.66 17.83 -20.03
C PHE A 145 -0.70 16.60 -19.12
N LYS A 146 0.44 15.95 -18.86
CA LYS A 146 0.52 14.87 -17.87
C LYS A 146 0.21 15.39 -16.46
N ALA A 147 0.79 16.52 -16.05
CA ALA A 147 0.50 17.14 -14.75
C ALA A 147 -0.98 17.53 -14.61
N GLN A 148 -1.57 18.13 -15.66
CA GLN A 148 -3.00 18.44 -15.71
C GLN A 148 -3.88 17.18 -15.55
N ASN A 149 -3.57 16.11 -16.29
CA ASN A 149 -4.33 14.87 -16.22
C ASN A 149 -4.26 14.22 -14.83
N GLN A 150 -3.09 14.25 -14.17
CA GLN A 150 -2.97 13.75 -12.80
C GLN A 150 -3.74 14.61 -11.80
N SER A 151 -3.74 15.93 -11.96
CA SER A 151 -4.53 16.83 -11.11
C SER A 151 -6.03 16.51 -11.19
N ARG A 152 -6.55 16.24 -12.40
CA ARG A 152 -7.94 15.79 -12.61
C ARG A 152 -8.23 14.46 -11.90
N ALA A 153 -7.32 13.50 -11.96
CA ALA A 153 -7.48 12.21 -11.28
C ALA A 153 -7.53 12.37 -9.74
N SER A 154 -6.71 13.25 -9.17
CA SER A 154 -6.76 13.57 -7.74
C SER A 154 -8.09 14.25 -7.35
N ILE A 155 -8.62 15.16 -8.19
CA ILE A 155 -9.93 15.80 -7.98
C ILE A 155 -11.07 14.77 -8.03
N GLU A 156 -11.03 13.84 -8.99
CA GLU A 156 -12.02 12.75 -9.07
C GLU A 156 -11.97 11.84 -7.84
N THR A 157 -10.76 11.53 -7.37
CA THR A 157 -10.55 10.77 -6.12
C THR A 157 -11.17 11.51 -4.93
N LEU A 158 -10.90 12.81 -4.79
CA LEU A 158 -11.49 13.64 -3.74
C LEU A 158 -13.02 13.68 -3.81
N ALA A 159 -13.58 13.81 -5.02
CA ALA A 159 -15.03 13.78 -5.23
C ALA A 159 -15.66 12.44 -4.83
N ASN A 160 -14.99 11.32 -5.15
CA ASN A 160 -15.41 9.98 -4.75
C ASN A 160 -15.30 9.75 -3.24
N ILE A 161 -14.31 10.33 -2.57
CA ILE A 161 -14.21 10.30 -1.10
C ILE A 161 -15.39 11.06 -0.47
N LYS A 162 -15.72 12.26 -0.98
CA LYS A 162 -16.83 13.07 -0.44
C LYS A 162 -18.21 12.50 -0.74
N ASN A 163 -18.36 11.86 -1.89
CA ASN A 163 -19.62 11.32 -2.37
C ASN A 163 -19.36 9.89 -2.88
N PRO A 164 -19.16 8.92 -1.97
CA PRO A 164 -18.91 7.55 -2.37
C PRO A 164 -20.11 7.06 -3.18
N ARG A 165 -19.89 6.76 -4.46
CA ARG A 165 -20.92 6.16 -5.29
C ARG A 165 -21.28 4.84 -4.62
N GLN A 166 -22.51 4.72 -4.11
CA GLN A 166 -23.05 3.42 -3.71
C GLN A 166 -23.11 2.58 -4.99
N THR A 167 -22.08 1.78 -5.19
CA THR A 167 -22.12 0.73 -6.19
C THR A 167 -23.11 -0.26 -5.62
N VAL A 168 -24.36 -0.22 -6.08
CA VAL A 168 -25.33 -1.27 -5.80
C VAL A 168 -24.78 -2.52 -6.46
N ILE A 169 -23.98 -3.27 -5.71
CA ILE A 169 -23.66 -4.66 -6.04
C ILE A 169 -24.97 -5.39 -5.79
N THR A 170 -25.84 -5.40 -6.81
CA THR A 170 -26.90 -6.39 -6.87
C THR A 170 -26.17 -7.72 -6.94
N ASN A 171 -26.00 -8.36 -5.78
CA ASN A 171 -25.79 -9.79 -5.73
C ASN A 171 -26.90 -10.38 -6.59
N GLN A 172 -26.57 -10.81 -7.81
CA GLN A 172 -27.43 -11.71 -8.55
C GLN A 172 -27.60 -12.91 -7.64
N ALA A 173 -28.70 -12.93 -6.89
CA ALA A 173 -29.16 -14.12 -6.21
C ALA A 173 -29.28 -15.17 -7.31
N ASN A 174 -28.38 -16.15 -7.28
CA ASN A 174 -28.48 -17.32 -8.12
C ASN A 174 -29.72 -18.08 -7.63
N ILE A 175 -30.90 -17.74 -8.15
CA ILE A 175 -32.14 -18.45 -7.87
C ILE A 175 -32.08 -19.76 -8.65
N SER A 176 -31.36 -20.74 -8.12
CA SER A 176 -31.54 -22.14 -8.49
C SER A 176 -32.24 -22.85 -7.33
N ASN A 177 -33.55 -22.60 -7.20
CA ASN A 177 -34.41 -23.29 -6.24
C ASN A 177 -35.05 -24.52 -6.89
N GLY A 178 -34.23 -25.50 -7.28
CA GLY A 178 -34.76 -26.81 -7.63
C GLY A 178 -33.68 -27.83 -7.98
N PRO A 179 -33.84 -29.11 -7.59
CA PRO A 179 -33.01 -30.17 -8.12
C PRO A 179 -33.22 -30.29 -9.62
N GLN A 180 -32.23 -29.87 -10.41
CA GLN A 180 -32.19 -30.12 -11.85
C GLN A 180 -31.97 -31.61 -12.09
N GLN A 181 -33.04 -32.32 -12.46
CA GLN A 181 -32.91 -33.68 -12.98
C GLN A 181 -32.66 -33.62 -14.48
N VAL A 182 -31.46 -34.01 -14.88
CA VAL A 182 -31.11 -34.32 -16.27
C VAL A 182 -31.49 -35.77 -16.54
N ASN A 183 -32.55 -36.01 -17.31
CA ASN A 183 -32.89 -37.34 -17.81
C ASN A 183 -32.37 -37.46 -19.24
N ASN A 184 -31.18 -38.03 -19.41
CA ASN A 184 -30.67 -38.39 -20.72
C ASN A 184 -30.95 -39.87 -20.97
N SER A 185 -32.21 -40.20 -21.22
CA SER A 185 -32.59 -41.55 -21.63
C SER A 185 -32.22 -41.76 -23.10
N LEU A 186 -31.07 -42.42 -23.30
CA LEU A 186 -30.71 -43.13 -24.52
C LEU A 186 -31.83 -44.11 -24.89
N ALA A 187 -32.75 -43.69 -25.75
CA ALA A 187 -33.56 -44.59 -26.54
C ALA A 187 -32.94 -44.66 -27.95
N ARG A 188 -31.97 -45.58 -28.09
CA ARG A 188 -31.84 -46.32 -29.34
C ARG A 188 -33.18 -47.02 -29.53
N ASP A 189 -33.94 -46.64 -30.54
CA ASP A 189 -34.74 -47.60 -31.26
C ASP A 189 -34.69 -47.30 -32.74
N SER A 190 -34.15 -48.30 -33.42
CA SER A 190 -34.02 -48.46 -34.85
C SER A 190 -35.41 -48.46 -35.47
N HIS A 191 -35.70 -47.53 -36.38
CA HIS A 191 -36.77 -47.74 -37.35
C HIS A 191 -36.17 -47.77 -38.75
N ALA A 192 -36.32 -48.97 -39.31
CA ALA A 192 -35.92 -49.38 -40.63
C ALA A 192 -36.58 -48.52 -41.70
N ASP A 193 -35.75 -48.08 -42.64
CA ASP A 193 -36.14 -47.45 -43.89
C ASP A 193 -36.63 -48.56 -44.84
N GLY A 194 -37.86 -48.41 -45.34
CA GLY A 194 -38.51 -49.32 -46.27
C GLY A 194 -39.58 -48.57 -47.04
N ASN A 195 -39.45 -48.56 -48.37
CA ASN A 195 -40.29 -47.90 -49.40
C ASN A 195 -40.13 -46.37 -49.48
N LEU A 196 -39.73 -45.75 -50.61
CA LEU A 196 -39.90 -46.06 -52.03
C LEU A 196 -38.71 -45.55 -52.86
#